data_AF-A0A0G0IZV7-F1
#
_entry.id   AF-A0A0G0IZV7-F1
#
_cell.length_a   1.000
_cell.length_b   1.000
_cell.length_c   1.000
_cell.angle_alpha   90.00
_cell.angle_beta   90.00
_cell.angle_gamma   90.00
#
_symmetry.space_group_name_H-M   'P 1'
#
loop_
_entity.id
_entity.type
_entity.pdbx_description
1 polymer ?
#
loop_
_entity_poly.entity_id
_entity_poly.type
_entity_poly.pdbx_seq_one_letter_code
_entity_poly.pdbx_strand_id
1 'polypeptide(L)' 'LGESRVKQFAQPRQLLMYLLRTQLSLPYQEVGRLVGGRDHTTVMHAVDKITQMASNNVQIREDIRGIKNVL' A
#
# COMPACT_ATOMS: atom_id res chain seq x y z
N LEU A 1 9.05 -6.25 -9.23
CA LEU A 1 8.57 -6.35 -7.84
C LEU A 1 8.40 -7.82 -7.47
N GLY A 2 9.07 -8.31 -6.43
CA GLY A 2 9.08 -9.74 -6.10
C GLY A 2 7.75 -10.26 -5.52
N GLU A 3 7.58 -11.59 -5.51
CA GLU A 3 6.37 -12.26 -5.02
C GLU A 3 6.40 -12.59 -3.52
N SER A 4 7.53 -12.38 -2.86
CA SER A 4 7.72 -12.74 -1.46
C SER A 4 6.60 -12.20 -0.57
N ARG A 5 6.03 -13.14 0.20
CA ARG A 5 4.96 -12.93 1.18
C ARG A 5 5.50 -12.61 2.58
N VAL A 6 6.82 -12.68 2.77
CA VAL A 6 7.46 -12.36 4.05
C VAL A 6 7.11 -10.91 4.41
N LYS A 7 6.72 -10.69 5.67
CA LYS A 7 6.16 -9.41 6.17
C LYS A 7 7.03 -8.21 5.81
N GLN A 8 8.36 -8.34 5.95
CA GLN A 8 9.34 -7.29 5.64
C GLN A 8 9.28 -6.77 4.20
N PHE A 9 8.80 -7.59 3.24
CA PHE A 9 8.64 -7.19 1.85
C PHE A 9 7.16 -6.92 1.50
N ALA A 10 6.24 -7.67 2.10
CA ALA A 10 4.82 -7.53 1.84
C ALA A 10 4.25 -6.21 2.36
N GLN A 11 4.68 -5.76 3.55
CA GLN A 11 4.17 -4.53 4.16
C GLN A 11 4.56 -3.27 3.37
N PRO A 12 5.83 -3.06 2.94
CA PRO A 12 6.18 -1.94 2.06
C PRO A 12 5.40 -1.96 0.73
N ARG A 13 5.16 -3.15 0.17
CA ARG A 13 4.38 -3.29 -1.08
C ARG A 13 2.91 -2.89 -0.87
N GLN A 14 2.32 -3.30 0.26
CA GLN A 14 0.95 -2.90 0.64
C GLN A 14 0.86 -1.39 0.87
N LEU A 15 1.90 -0.80 1.46
CA LEU A 15 2.00 0.64 1.66
C LEU A 15 2.07 1.40 0.33
N LEU A 16 2.87 0.93 -0.63
CA LEU A 16 2.92 1.48 -1.97
C LEU A 16 1.54 1.44 -2.65
N MET A 17 0.85 0.29 -2.59
CA MET A 17 -0.51 0.14 -3.12
C MET A 17 -1.48 1.16 -2.50
N TYR A 18 -1.41 1.34 -1.18
CA TYR A 18 -2.22 2.32 -0.45
C TYR A 18 -1.94 3.76 -0.89
N LEU A 19 -0.67 4.16 -1.04
CA LEU A 19 -0.31 5.51 -1.46
C LEU A 19 -0.75 5.78 -2.90
N LEU A 20 -0.50 4.86 -3.83
CA LEU A 20 -0.94 4.98 -5.23
C LEU A 20 -2.47 5.13 -5.31
N ARG A 21 -3.21 4.38 -4.49
CA ARG A 21 -4.68 4.48 -4.46
C ARG A 21 -5.17 5.79 -3.84
N THR A 22 -4.60 6.22 -2.72
CA THR A 22 -5.18 7.30 -1.90
C THR A 22 -4.61 8.68 -2.18
N GLN A 23 -3.36 8.78 -2.64
CA GLN A 23 -2.72 10.06 -2.96
C GLN A 23 -2.86 10.39 -4.44
N LEU A 24 -2.73 9.39 -5.32
CA LEU A 24 -2.80 9.58 -6.77
C LEU A 24 -4.15 9.17 -7.37
N SER A 25 -5.09 8.68 -6.54
CA SER A 25 -6.44 8.28 -6.97
C SER A 25 -6.48 7.23 -8.08
N LEU A 26 -5.41 6.44 -8.28
CA LEU A 26 -5.34 5.45 -9.34
C LEU A 26 -6.39 4.33 -9.15
N PRO A 27 -6.97 3.77 -10.22
CA PRO A 27 -7.84 2.60 -10.13
C PRO A 27 -7.10 1.37 -9.61
N TYR A 28 -7.78 0.48 -8.88
CA TYR A 28 -7.18 -0.74 -8.30
C TYR A 28 -6.48 -1.62 -9.34
N GLN A 29 -7.04 -1.75 -10.54
CA GLN A 29 -6.44 -2.50 -11.64
C GLN A 29 -5.12 -1.90 -12.10
N GLU A 30 -5.05 -0.57 -12.22
CA GLU A 30 -3.83 0.14 -12.64
C GLU A 30 -2.73 0.04 -11.58
N VAL A 31 -3.09 0.20 -10.31
CA VAL A 31 -2.16 -0.02 -9.19
C VAL A 31 -1.62 -1.46 -9.22
N GLY A 32 -2.49 -2.45 -9.47
CA GLY A 32 -2.08 -3.85 -9.60
C GLY A 32 -1.04 -4.06 -10.70
N ARG A 33 -1.28 -3.45 -11.88
CA ARG A 33 -0.35 -3.47 -13.02
C ARG A 33 1.01 -2.88 -12.65
N LEU A 34 1.03 -1.69 -12.03
CA LEU A 34 2.25 -1.00 -11.62
C LEU A 34 3.01 -1.77 -10.54
N VAL A 35 2.31 -2.48 -9.66
CA VAL A 35 2.89 -3.19 -8.52
C VAL A 35 3.22 -4.66 -8.87
N GLY A 36 3.72 -4.90 -10.09
CA GLY A 36 4.16 -6.22 -10.56
C GLY A 36 3.03 -7.14 -10.98
N GLY A 37 1.99 -6.61 -11.65
CA GLY A 37 0.91 -7.40 -12.24
C GLY A 37 -0.01 -8.09 -11.23
N ARG A 38 -0.24 -7.47 -10.06
CA ARG A 38 -1.10 -8.03 -9.01
C ARG A 38 -2.57 -7.87 -9.35
N ASP A 39 -3.37 -8.85 -8.94
CA ASP A 39 -4.81 -8.76 -9.08
C ASP A 39 -5.39 -7.56 -8.29
N HIS A 40 -6.40 -6.90 -8.85
CA HIS A 40 -7.05 -5.74 -8.27
C HIS A 40 -7.60 -6.00 -6.85
N THR A 41 -8.07 -7.22 -6.55
CA THR A 41 -8.51 -7.60 -5.20
C THR A 41 -7.35 -7.63 -4.21
N THR A 42 -6.14 -8.00 -4.66
CA THR A 42 -4.92 -7.91 -3.83
C THR A 42 -4.63 -6.47 -3.43
N VAL A 43 -4.84 -5.54 -4.36
CA VAL A 43 -4.69 -4.11 -4.07
C VAL A 43 -5.78 -3.65 -3.09
N MET A 44 -7.04 -4.02 -3.30
CA MET A 44 -8.13 -3.70 -2.38
C MET A 44 -7.83 -4.17 -0.95
N HIS A 45 -7.44 -5.44 -0.79
CA HIS A 45 -7.02 -6.00 0.50
C HIS A 45 -5.83 -5.26 1.12
N ALA A 46 -4.85 -4.85 0.31
CA ALA A 46 -3.71 -4.07 0.78
C ALA A 46 -4.14 -2.69 1.31
N VAL A 47 -5.03 -2.00 0.57
CA VAL A 47 -5.55 -0.68 0.95
C VAL A 47 -6.35 -0.78 2.25
N ASP A 48 -7.26 -1.75 2.36
CA ASP A 48 -8.05 -1.95 3.57
C ASP A 48 -7.16 -2.26 4.77
N LYS A 49 -6.18 -3.15 4.59
CA LYS A 49 -5.25 -3.53 5.65
C LYS A 49 -4.42 -2.34 6.15
N ILE A 50 -3.85 -1.54 5.25
CA ILE A 50 -3.07 -0.36 5.64
C ILE A 50 -3.97 0.69 6.29
N THR A 51 -5.20 0.86 5.80
CA THR A 51 -6.19 1.77 6.41
C THR A 51 -6.48 1.36 7.85
N GLN A 52 -6.76 0.08 8.11
CA GLN A 52 -6.99 -0.43 9.47
C GLN A 52 -5.75 -0.30 10.37
N MET A 53 -4.55 -0.58 9.83
CA MET A 53 -3.30 -0.40 10.57
C MET A 53 -3.05 1.07 10.93
N ALA A 54 -3.31 2.00 10.01
CA ALA A 54 -3.14 3.43 10.25
C ALA A 54 -4.17 3.96 11.27
N SER A 55 -5.39 3.41 11.30
CA SER A 55 -6.38 3.77 12.32
C SER A 55 -5.94 3.36 13.72
N ASN A 56 -5.38 2.15 13.86
CA ASN A 56 -5.11 1.51 15.14
C ASN A 56 -3.67 1.67 15.66
N ASN A 57 -2.74 2.17 14.84
CA ASN A 57 -1.33 2.28 15.21
C ASN A 57 -0.76 3.66 14.85
N VAL A 58 -0.36 4.41 15.87
CA VAL A 58 0.22 5.76 15.72
C VAL A 58 1.53 5.72 14.93
N GLN A 59 2.41 4.74 15.17
CA GLN A 59 3.68 4.62 14.46
C GLN A 59 3.47 4.46 12.95
N ILE A 60 2.52 3.61 12.54
CA ILE A 60 2.20 3.42 11.11
C ILE A 60 1.69 4.73 10.48
N ARG A 61 0.90 5.51 11.23
CA ARG A 61 0.42 6.82 10.78
C ARG A 61 1.57 7.79 10.55
N GLU A 62 2.52 7.85 11.49
CA GLU A 62 3.71 8.70 11.37
C GLU A 62 4.62 8.25 10.24
N ASP A 63 4.83 6.94 10.05
CA ASP A 63 5.60 6.40 8.93
C ASP A 63 4.98 6.80 7.58
N ILE A 64 3.65 6.65 7.45
CA ILE A 64 2.90 7.09 6.26
C ILE A 64 3.07 8.60 6.04
N ARG A 65 2.95 9.39 7.10
CA ARG A 65 3.08 10.86 7.03
C ARG A 65 4.50 11.26 6.61
N GLY A 66 5.52 10.60 7.16
CA GLY A 66 6.91 10.81 6.80
C GLY A 66 7.14 10.58 5.30
N ILE A 67 6.61 9.48 4.75
CA ILE A 67 6.72 9.18 3.32
C ILE A 67 6.00 10.25 2.48
N LYS A 68 4.80 10.67 2.88
CA LYS A 68 4.03 11.70 2.16
C LYS A 68 4.72 13.05 2.11
N ASN A 69 5.49 13.41 3.13
CA ASN A 69 6.22 14.69 3.15
C ASN A 69 7.45 14.70 2.21
N VAL A 70 7.89 13.53 1.76
CA VAL A 70 9.04 13.38 0.84
C VAL A 70 8.58 13.32 -0.62
N LEU A 71 7.30 13.02 -0.87
CA LEU A 71 6.66 12.96 -2.19
C LEU A 71 6.09 14.33 -2.59
#